data_AF-A0A7J6WG78-F1
#
_entry.id   AF-A0A7J6WG78-F1
#
_cell.length_a   1.000
_cell.length_b   1.000
_cell.length_c   1.000
_cell.angle_alpha   90.00
_cell.angle_beta   90.00
_cell.angle_gamma   90.00
#
_symmetry.space_group_name_H-M   'P 1'
#
loop_
_entity.id
_entity.type
_entity.pdbx_description
1 polymer ?
#
loop_
_entity_poly.entity_id
_entity_poly.type
_entity_poly.pdbx_seq_one_letter_code
_entity_poly.pdbx_strand_id
1 'polypeptide(L)'
;MAGIAAAATINISLSSSSCLRSSSSVSFSSKLSLYPMRAFPKMPLRSRFPRIYAFTSNDIKVGSNIEVDGAPWRVMEFLHVKPGKGAAFVRTKMRNYVTGNTVEKTFRAGSTINEADIVKETKQYTYKDGNQFVFMDLSTYEEIRLNATDVGDKTKWLKEGMDCIVLFWNGK
;
A
#
# COMPACT_ATOMS: atom_id res chain seq x y z
N MET A 1 -22.33 23.08 63.72
CA MET A 1 -23.02 23.20 62.42
C MET A 1 -23.10 21.79 61.85
N ALA A 2 -24.05 20.98 62.32
CA ALA A 2 -25.31 20.67 61.61
C ALA A 2 -24.99 20.00 60.25
N GLY A 3 -25.08 18.67 60.13
CA GLY A 3 -26.32 17.95 59.85
C GLY A 3 -26.51 17.88 58.32
N ILE A 4 -26.81 16.77 57.64
CA ILE A 4 -27.92 15.83 57.81
C ILE A 4 -27.71 14.70 56.79
N ALA A 5 -28.09 13.48 57.16
CA ALA A 5 -28.22 12.31 56.29
C ALA A 5 -29.47 12.41 55.39
N ALA A 6 -29.47 11.78 54.21
CA ALA A 6 -30.71 11.31 53.60
C ALA A 6 -30.46 10.13 52.66
N ALA A 7 -31.10 9.02 53.01
CA ALA A 7 -31.30 7.84 52.20
C ALA A 7 -32.44 8.06 51.17
N ALA A 8 -32.81 6.96 50.50
CA ALA A 8 -34.05 6.72 49.75
C ALA A 8 -33.98 6.97 48.24
N THR A 9 -34.65 6.23 47.35
CA THR A 9 -35.36 4.94 47.39
C THR A 9 -35.64 4.59 45.90
N ILE A 10 -35.71 3.31 45.61
CA ILE A 10 -36.17 2.70 44.35
C ILE A 10 -37.53 3.27 43.93
N ASN A 11 -37.76 3.51 42.63
CA ASN A 11 -39.12 3.30 42.13
C ASN A 11 -39.18 2.85 40.67
N ILE A 12 -39.92 1.76 40.52
CA ILE A 12 -40.38 1.12 39.29
C ILE A 12 -41.66 1.86 38.88
N SER A 13 -41.85 2.14 37.59
CA SER A 13 -43.18 2.35 37.04
C SER A 13 -43.28 1.79 35.63
N LEU A 14 -44.00 0.67 35.54
CA LEU A 14 -44.70 0.26 34.34
C LEU A 14 -45.62 1.39 33.87
N SER A 15 -45.66 1.62 32.56
CA SER A 15 -46.82 2.22 31.91
C SER A 15 -47.19 1.41 30.67
N SER A 16 -48.21 0.58 30.83
CA SER A 16 -49.05 0.00 29.80
C SER A 16 -49.87 1.11 29.12
N SER A 17 -49.96 1.07 27.78
CA SER A 17 -50.97 1.74 26.92
C SER A 17 -50.68 1.31 25.47
N SER A 18 -51.31 0.25 24.94
CA SER A 18 -52.62 0.24 24.27
C SER A 18 -52.64 0.85 22.87
N CYS A 19 -53.02 -0.01 21.90
CA CYS A 19 -53.92 0.25 20.78
C CYS A 19 -53.38 0.40 19.33
N LEU A 20 -53.58 -0.71 18.59
CA LEU A 20 -54.44 -0.84 17.39
C LEU A 20 -53.86 -0.60 15.98
N ARG A 21 -54.45 -1.40 15.07
CA ARG A 21 -54.31 -1.54 13.61
C ARG A 21 -53.08 -2.35 13.16
N SER A 22 -53.16 -3.28 12.22
CA SER A 22 -54.22 -3.64 11.26
C SER A 22 -54.04 -5.08 10.80
N SER A 23 -55.16 -5.68 10.45
CA SER A 23 -55.39 -6.97 9.81
C SER A 23 -54.71 -7.18 8.46
N SER A 24 -54.75 -8.45 8.02
CA SER A 24 -54.41 -9.08 6.72
C SER A 24 -53.07 -9.85 6.75
N SER A 25 -53.08 -11.16 7.01
CA SER A 25 -53.54 -12.31 6.20
C SER A 25 -52.44 -12.87 5.29
N VAL A 26 -52.42 -14.21 5.28
CA VAL A 26 -51.86 -15.16 4.32
C VAL A 26 -50.34 -15.39 4.26
N SER A 27 -49.97 -16.52 4.87
CA SER A 27 -48.85 -17.39 4.54
C SER A 27 -48.84 -17.77 3.05
N PHE A 28 -47.70 -17.62 2.40
CA PHE A 28 -47.34 -18.44 1.25
C PHE A 28 -45.87 -18.85 1.37
N SER A 29 -45.70 -20.10 1.78
CA SER A 29 -44.43 -20.83 1.72
C SER A 29 -43.99 -20.95 0.27
N SER A 30 -42.78 -20.46 -0.03
CA SER A 30 -41.95 -21.06 -1.08
C SER A 30 -40.49 -20.83 -0.75
N LYS A 31 -39.78 -21.95 -0.59
CA LYS A 31 -38.35 -22.03 -0.35
C LYS A 31 -37.62 -21.33 -1.50
N LEU A 32 -37.01 -20.17 -1.25
CA LEU A 32 -35.88 -19.70 -2.04
C LEU A 32 -34.60 -19.99 -1.26
N SER A 33 -33.84 -20.95 -1.77
CA SER A 33 -32.49 -21.26 -1.33
C SER A 33 -31.62 -20.01 -1.45
N LEU A 34 -31.25 -19.43 -0.31
CA LEU A 34 -30.15 -18.48 -0.23
C LEU A 34 -28.86 -19.25 -0.47
N TYR A 35 -28.42 -19.31 -1.73
CA TYR A 35 -27.03 -19.65 -2.01
C TYR A 35 -26.17 -18.52 -1.42
N PRO A 36 -25.24 -18.81 -0.51
CA PRO A 36 -24.28 -17.80 -0.10
C PRO A 36 -23.48 -17.42 -1.33
N MET A 37 -23.59 -16.16 -1.75
CA MET A 37 -22.72 -15.57 -2.75
C MET A 37 -21.28 -15.79 -2.28
N ARG A 38 -20.58 -16.77 -2.86
CA ARG A 38 -19.17 -16.99 -2.61
C ARG A 38 -18.46 -15.71 -3.02
N ALA A 39 -17.85 -15.03 -2.06
CA ALA A 39 -16.97 -13.90 -2.32
C ALA A 39 -15.88 -14.38 -3.28
N PHE A 40 -15.92 -13.90 -4.52
CA PHE A 40 -14.88 -14.19 -5.49
C PHE A 40 -13.57 -13.58 -4.96
N PRO A 41 -12.51 -14.37 -4.73
CA PRO A 41 -11.22 -13.80 -4.41
C PRO A 41 -10.81 -12.89 -5.58
N LYS A 42 -10.41 -11.66 -5.30
CA LYS A 42 -9.84 -10.75 -6.29
C LYS A 42 -8.62 -11.44 -6.90
N MET A 43 -8.76 -12.04 -8.07
CA MET A 43 -7.60 -12.55 -8.80
C MET A 43 -6.69 -11.36 -9.12
N PRO A 44 -5.38 -11.42 -8.80
CA PRO A 44 -4.46 -10.38 -9.24
C PRO A 44 -4.47 -10.39 -10.76
N LEU A 45 -4.80 -9.24 -11.35
CA LEU A 45 -4.79 -9.04 -12.79
C LEU A 45 -3.31 -9.06 -13.24
N ARG A 46 -2.71 -10.25 -13.34
CA ARG A 46 -1.37 -10.43 -13.86
C ARG A 46 -1.44 -10.09 -15.34
N SER A 47 -1.06 -8.86 -15.69
CA SER A 47 -1.11 -8.37 -17.05
C SER A 47 -0.38 -9.34 -17.96
N ARG A 48 -1.11 -9.99 -18.87
CA ARG A 48 -0.58 -10.98 -19.84
C ARG A 48 0.28 -10.37 -20.95
N PHE A 49 0.48 -9.05 -20.94
CA PHE A 49 1.38 -8.41 -21.88
C PHE A 49 2.81 -8.53 -21.35
N PRO A 50 3.77 -9.06 -22.13
CA PRO A 50 5.18 -8.89 -21.77
C PRO A 50 5.39 -7.38 -21.63
N ARG A 51 5.81 -6.91 -20.45
CA ARG A 51 6.24 -5.51 -20.29
C ARG A 51 7.38 -5.34 -21.28
N ILE A 52 7.14 -4.59 -22.35
CA ILE A 52 8.18 -4.22 -23.27
C ILE A 52 9.08 -3.26 -22.48
N TYR A 53 10.24 -3.74 -22.01
CA TYR A 53 11.19 -2.99 -21.19
C TYR A 53 11.97 -1.90 -21.96
N ALA A 54 11.45 -1.49 -23.13
CA ALA A 54 12.04 -0.41 -23.91
C ALA A 54 11.49 0.93 -23.40
N PHE A 55 12.13 1.48 -22.36
CA PHE A 55 11.77 2.77 -21.80
C PHE A 55 12.64 3.86 -22.44
N THR A 56 12.07 4.81 -23.17
CA THR A 56 12.88 5.87 -23.78
C THR A 56 12.98 7.09 -22.89
N SER A 57 14.01 7.92 -23.11
CA SER A 57 14.18 9.18 -22.37
C SER A 57 12.97 10.12 -22.44
N ASN A 58 12.15 9.98 -23.48
CA ASN A 58 10.96 10.80 -23.68
C ASN A 58 9.78 10.35 -22.80
N ASP A 59 9.78 9.08 -22.39
CA ASP A 59 8.74 8.48 -21.55
C ASP A 59 8.99 8.73 -20.05
N ILE A 60 10.15 9.31 -19.71
CA ILE A 60 10.52 9.71 -18.34
C ILE A 60 9.46 10.67 -17.78
N LYS A 61 8.89 10.27 -16.64
CA LYS A 61 7.99 11.11 -15.84
C LYS A 61 8.43 11.10 -14.39
N VAL A 62 7.94 12.07 -13.62
CA VAL A 62 8.11 12.05 -12.17
C VAL A 62 7.46 10.79 -11.60
N GLY A 63 8.20 10.06 -10.79
CA GLY A 63 7.76 8.80 -10.20
C GLY A 63 8.05 7.55 -11.04
N SER A 64 8.57 7.68 -12.27
CA SER A 64 9.06 6.53 -13.04
C SER A 64 10.22 5.83 -12.31
N ASN A 65 10.26 4.51 -12.43
CA ASN A 65 11.32 3.67 -11.87
C ASN A 65 12.25 3.23 -12.99
N ILE A 66 13.51 3.58 -12.88
CA ILE A 66 14.49 3.39 -13.95
C ILE A 66 15.70 2.66 -13.38
N GLU A 67 16.24 1.72 -14.14
CA GLU A 67 17.50 1.07 -13.80
C GLU A 67 18.66 1.76 -14.51
N VAL A 68 19.63 2.23 -13.72
CA VAL A 68 20.82 2.91 -14.22
C VAL A 68 22.03 2.38 -13.48
N ASP A 69 23.06 1.96 -14.22
CA ASP A 69 24.28 1.34 -13.70
C ASP A 69 24.01 0.10 -12.82
N GLY A 70 22.97 -0.67 -13.13
CA GLY A 70 22.60 -1.87 -12.36
C GLY A 70 21.96 -1.59 -11.00
N ALA A 71 21.51 -0.35 -10.74
CA ALA A 71 20.78 0.00 -9.53
C ALA A 71 19.40 0.58 -9.87
N PRO A 72 18.38 0.35 -9.02
CA PRO A 72 17.04 0.92 -9.20
C PRO A 72 16.98 2.36 -8.68
N TRP A 73 16.45 3.25 -9.51
CA TRP A 73 16.29 4.68 -9.22
C TRP A 73 14.83 5.11 -9.38
N ARG A 74 14.41 6.04 -8.52
CA ARG A 74 13.15 6.76 -8.66
C ARG A 74 13.39 8.15 -9.21
N VAL A 75 12.73 8.50 -10.30
CA VAL A 75 12.76 9.87 -10.82
C VAL A 75 11.97 10.80 -9.89
N MET A 76 12.62 11.83 -9.38
CA MET A 76 11.97 12.88 -8.57
C MET A 76 11.58 14.07 -9.43
N GLU A 77 12.49 14.51 -10.29
CA GLU A 77 12.29 15.68 -11.14
C GLU A 77 12.94 15.43 -12.50
N PHE A 78 12.35 15.99 -13.56
CA PHE A 78 12.92 15.94 -14.90
C PHE A 78 12.77 17.28 -15.59
N LEU A 79 13.71 17.60 -16.48
CA LEU A 79 13.75 18.83 -17.23
C LEU A 79 14.17 18.49 -18.66
N HIS A 80 13.21 18.59 -19.58
CA HIS A 80 13.46 18.43 -21.01
C HIS A 80 13.90 19.77 -21.60
N VAL A 81 15.14 19.86 -22.08
CA VAL A 81 15.67 21.04 -22.77
C VAL A 81 15.72 20.79 -24.26
N LYS A 82 15.13 21.71 -25.03
CA LYS A 82 15.27 21.79 -26.49
C LYS A 82 16.11 23.03 -26.81
N PRO A 83 17.44 22.90 -26.96
CA PRO A 83 18.27 24.05 -27.30
C PRO A 83 17.93 24.53 -28.71
N GLY A 84 17.98 25.84 -28.97
CA GLY A 84 17.72 26.38 -30.32
C GLY A 84 18.70 25.84 -31.39
N LYS A 85 19.87 25.35 -30.96
CA LYS A 85 20.85 24.67 -31.80
C LYS A 85 21.41 23.45 -31.05
N GLY A 86 21.23 22.25 -31.60
CA GLY A 86 21.74 20.99 -31.06
C GLY A 86 20.67 19.96 -30.70
N ALA A 87 21.09 18.81 -30.19
CA ALA A 87 20.20 17.73 -29.80
C ALA A 87 19.49 18.03 -28.46
N ALA A 88 18.21 17.68 -28.37
CA ALA A 88 17.44 17.75 -27.14
C ALA A 88 17.99 16.77 -26.08
N PHE A 89 17.86 17.15 -24.81
CA PHE A 89 18.30 16.32 -23.69
C PHE A 89 17.33 16.44 -22.50
N VAL A 90 17.27 15.37 -21.71
CA VAL A 90 16.47 15.30 -20.49
C VAL A 90 17.43 15.24 -19.30
N ARG A 91 17.43 16.28 -18.48
CA ARG A 91 18.09 16.24 -17.17
C ARG A 91 17.12 15.64 -16.17
N THR A 92 17.58 14.69 -15.37
CA THR A 92 16.76 14.00 -14.40
C THR A 92 17.46 13.99 -13.06
N LYS A 93 16.72 14.38 -12.02
CA LYS A 93 17.11 14.22 -10.64
C LYS A 93 16.41 12.99 -10.10
N MET A 94 17.19 12.03 -9.65
CA MET A 94 16.68 10.72 -9.24
C MET A 94 17.28 10.28 -7.91
N ARG A 95 16.52 9.48 -7.18
CA ARG A 95 16.91 8.94 -5.88
C ARG A 95 17.08 7.44 -5.96
N ASN A 96 18.20 6.93 -5.47
CA ASN A 96 18.49 5.50 -5.43
C ASN A 96 17.62 4.82 -4.37
N TYR A 97 17.02 3.67 -4.69
CA TYR A 97 16.23 2.91 -3.73
C TYR A 97 17.07 2.17 -2.68
N VAL A 98 18.29 1.74 -3.04
CA VAL A 98 19.20 0.97 -2.16
C VAL A 98 19.97 1.91 -1.25
N THR A 99 20.65 2.91 -1.82
CA THR A 99 21.53 3.81 -1.04
C THR A 99 20.79 5.04 -0.51
N GLY A 100 19.61 5.38 -1.04
CA GLY A 100 18.89 6.60 -0.68
C GLY A 100 19.48 7.90 -1.25
N ASN A 101 20.65 7.83 -1.91
CA ASN A 101 21.36 8.97 -2.48
C ASN A 101 20.59 9.60 -3.64
N THR A 102 20.66 10.93 -3.75
CA THR A 102 20.08 11.68 -4.87
C THR A 102 21.17 12.09 -5.85
N VAL A 103 20.99 11.78 -7.13
CA VAL A 103 21.95 12.06 -8.20
C VAL A 103 21.23 12.69 -9.38
N GLU A 104 21.93 13.59 -10.07
CA GLU A 104 21.47 14.19 -11.32
C GLU A 104 22.19 13.54 -12.50
N LYS A 105 21.41 13.06 -13.48
CA LYS A 105 21.93 12.53 -14.74
C LYS A 105 21.26 13.18 -15.94
N THR A 106 22.00 13.26 -17.04
CA THR A 106 21.50 13.81 -18.30
C THR A 106 21.44 12.71 -19.34
N PHE A 107 20.27 12.50 -19.92
CA PHE A 107 20.03 11.58 -21.01
C PHE A 107 19.84 12.34 -22.32
N ARG A 108 20.35 11.77 -23.42
CA ARG A 108 20.05 12.28 -24.76
C ARG A 108 18.63 11.91 -25.14
N ALA A 109 17.93 12.80 -25.83
CA ALA A 109 16.59 12.50 -26.32
C ALA A 109 16.61 11.27 -27.25
N GLY A 110 15.75 10.29 -27.00
CA GLY A 110 15.65 9.05 -27.75
C GLY A 110 16.59 7.93 -27.28
N SER A 111 17.38 8.12 -26.22
CA SER A 111 18.15 7.01 -25.66
C SER A 111 17.22 5.99 -24.99
N THR A 112 17.45 4.70 -25.26
CA THR A 112 16.81 3.59 -24.56
C THR A 112 17.41 3.42 -23.16
N ILE A 113 16.54 3.24 -22.17
CA ILE A 113 16.86 3.05 -20.77
C ILE A 113 16.05 1.85 -20.28
N ASN A 114 16.56 1.13 -19.28
CA ASN A 114 15.85 0.00 -18.70
C ASN A 114 14.87 0.48 -17.63
N GLU A 115 13.64 0.00 -17.67
CA GLU A 115 12.67 0.20 -16.59
C GLU A 115 12.96 -0.76 -15.45
N ALA A 116 13.04 -0.25 -14.22
CA ALA A 116 13.25 -1.11 -13.04
C ALA A 116 11.93 -1.77 -12.63
N ASP A 117 11.90 -3.09 -12.53
CA ASP A 117 10.72 -3.81 -12.05
C ASP A 117 10.63 -3.72 -10.52
N ILE A 118 9.77 -2.80 -10.07
CA ILE A 118 9.58 -2.53 -8.65
C ILE A 118 8.14 -2.85 -8.28
N VAL A 119 7.97 -3.77 -7.33
CA VAL A 119 6.68 -4.14 -6.75
C VAL A 119 6.61 -3.59 -5.34
N LYS A 120 5.47 -2.99 -4.98
CA LYS A 120 5.22 -2.46 -3.65
C LYS A 120 4.14 -3.29 -2.99
N GLU A 121 4.44 -3.85 -1.85
CA GLU A 121 3.51 -4.67 -1.08
C GLU A 121 3.40 -4.12 0.34
N THR A 122 2.19 -4.10 0.87
CA THR A 122 1.94 -3.70 2.26
C THR A 122 2.01 -4.93 3.15
N LYS A 123 2.92 -4.93 4.13
CA LYS A 123 3.11 -6.01 5.09
C LYS A 123 3.16 -5.45 6.50
N GLN A 124 2.72 -6.23 7.48
CA GLN A 124 2.77 -5.84 8.88
C GLN A 124 4.08 -6.29 9.50
N TYR A 125 4.75 -5.41 10.23
CA TYR A 125 5.93 -5.79 11.01
C TYR A 125 5.51 -6.56 12.26
N THR A 126 6.06 -7.77 12.44
CA THR A 126 5.66 -8.66 13.55
C THR A 126 6.62 -8.56 14.71
N TYR A 127 7.87 -9.01 14.54
CA TYR A 127 8.91 -9.00 15.58
C TYR A 127 10.31 -8.97 14.97
N LYS A 128 11.31 -8.73 15.83
CA LYS A 128 12.73 -8.79 15.46
C LYS A 128 13.31 -10.14 15.86
N ASP A 129 13.91 -10.85 14.91
CA ASP A 129 14.61 -12.11 15.14
C ASP A 129 16.13 -11.87 15.05
N GLY A 130 16.78 -11.66 16.19
CA GLY A 130 18.21 -11.32 16.27
C GLY A 130 18.57 -10.05 15.49
N ASN A 131 19.14 -10.22 14.30
CA ASN A 131 19.53 -9.14 13.38
C ASN A 131 18.58 -8.95 12.19
N GLN A 132 17.52 -9.77 12.10
CA GLN A 132 16.53 -9.74 11.04
C GLN A 132 15.19 -9.19 11.55
N PHE A 133 14.45 -8.57 10.66
CA PHE A 133 13.11 -8.04 10.90
C PHE A 133 12.11 -8.90 10.14
N VAL A 134 11.10 -9.40 10.84
CA VAL A 134 10.07 -10.28 10.26
C VAL A 134 8.84 -9.45 9.92
N PHE A 135 8.40 -9.54 8.67
CA PHE A 135 7.20 -8.91 8.15
C PHE A 135 6.24 -9.98 7.65
N MET A 136 4.96 -9.84 7.95
CA MET A 136 3.91 -10.77 7.56
C MET A 136 2.90 -10.07 6.65
N ASP A 137 2.50 -10.73 5.58
CA ASP A 137 1.37 -10.28 4.76
C ASP A 137 0.04 -10.64 5.45
N LEU A 138 -0.88 -9.69 5.57
CA LEU A 138 -2.19 -9.90 6.21
C LEU A 138 -3.16 -10.74 5.36
N SER A 139 -2.88 -10.88 4.07
CA SER A 139 -3.76 -11.58 3.13
C SER A 139 -3.36 -13.03 2.92
N THR A 140 -2.06 -13.30 2.78
CA THR A 140 -1.51 -14.65 2.53
C THR A 140 -0.87 -15.27 3.75
N TYR A 141 -0.62 -14.50 4.82
CA TYR A 141 0.15 -14.91 6.00
C TYR A 141 1.57 -15.39 5.65
N GLU A 142 2.12 -14.93 4.52
CA GLU A 142 3.50 -15.19 4.14
C GLU A 142 4.44 -14.29 4.92
N GLU A 143 5.48 -14.91 5.49
CA GLU A 143 6.52 -14.22 6.25
C GLU A 143 7.74 -13.90 5.39
N ILE A 144 8.29 -12.70 5.56
CA ILE A 144 9.49 -12.23 4.88
C ILE A 144 10.46 -11.68 5.92
N ARG A 145 11.72 -12.10 5.82
CA ARG A 145 12.81 -11.67 6.69
C ARG A 145 13.69 -10.67 5.94
N LEU A 146 13.87 -9.49 6.52
CA LEU A 146 14.78 -8.45 5.99
C LEU A 146 15.94 -8.22 6.96
N ASN A 147 17.14 -8.01 6.44
CA ASN A 147 18.29 -7.69 7.28
C ASN A 147 18.23 -6.22 7.72
N ALA A 148 18.91 -5.90 8.82
CA ALA A 148 19.03 -4.51 9.29
C ALA A 148 19.60 -3.55 8.22
N THR A 149 20.51 -4.03 7.37
CA THR A 149 21.09 -3.24 6.26
C THR A 149 20.05 -2.85 5.22
N ASP A 150 19.09 -3.73 4.93
CA ASP A 150 18.07 -3.51 3.90
C ASP A 150 16.98 -2.54 4.39
N VAL A 151 16.70 -2.56 5.70
CA VAL A 151 15.79 -1.61 6.36
C VAL A 151 16.44 -0.23 6.52
N GLY A 152 17.76 -0.20 6.75
CA GLY A 152 18.56 1.01 6.89
C GLY A 152 18.16 1.84 8.12
N ASP A 153 18.15 3.16 7.98
CA ASP A 153 17.82 4.07 9.09
C ASP A 153 16.41 3.85 9.65
N LYS A 154 15.51 3.27 8.85
CA LYS A 154 14.09 3.13 9.17
C LYS A 154 13.83 2.25 10.40
N THR A 155 14.80 1.42 10.78
CA THR A 155 14.75 0.53 11.94
C THR A 155 14.37 1.25 13.23
N LYS A 156 14.78 2.52 13.41
CA LYS A 156 14.50 3.30 14.63
C LYS A 156 13.02 3.64 14.83
N TRP A 157 12.22 3.57 13.77
CA TRP A 157 10.80 3.92 13.79
C TRP A 157 9.88 2.72 13.63
N LEU A 158 10.42 1.50 13.54
CA LEU A 158 9.62 0.27 13.49
C LEU A 158 9.10 -0.09 14.87
N LYS A 159 7.78 -0.21 15.00
CA LYS A 159 7.09 -0.79 16.16
C LYS A 159 6.27 -1.99 15.71
N GLU A 160 6.21 -3.00 16.56
CA GLU A 160 5.43 -4.22 16.32
C GLU A 160 3.97 -3.87 16.01
N GLY A 161 3.38 -4.56 15.04
CA GLY A 161 2.03 -4.34 14.56
C GLY A 161 1.87 -3.18 13.56
N MET A 162 2.94 -2.48 13.17
CA MET A 162 2.86 -1.40 12.17
C MET A 162 2.79 -1.91 10.74
N ASP A 163 1.88 -1.33 9.95
CA ASP A 163 1.80 -1.56 8.51
C ASP A 163 2.93 -0.81 7.78
N CYS A 164 3.74 -1.56 7.03
CA CYS A 164 4.91 -1.08 6.32
C CYS A 164 4.78 -1.39 4.83
N ILE A 165 5.30 -0.51 3.97
CA ILE A 165 5.41 -0.78 2.54
C ILE A 165 6.78 -1.37 2.26
N VAL A 166 6.80 -2.64 1.85
CA VAL A 166 8.00 -3.36 1.41
C VAL A 166 8.12 -3.22 -0.11
N LEU A 167 9.32 -2.91 -0.57
CA LEU A 167 9.66 -2.72 -1.97
C LEU A 167 10.47 -3.93 -2.44
N PHE A 168 9.98 -4.62 -3.46
CA PHE A 168 10.70 -5.69 -4.13
C PHE A 168 11.26 -5.21 -5.45
N TRP A 169 12.51 -5.57 -5.74
CA TRP A 169 13.18 -5.29 -7.00
C TRP A 169 13.79 -6.58 -7.55
N ASN A 170 13.39 -6.96 -8.78
CA ASN A 170 13.84 -8.20 -9.44
C ASN A 170 13.63 -9.47 -8.58
N GLY A 171 12.55 -9.50 -7.78
CA GLY A 171 12.24 -10.60 -6.87
C GLY A 171 13.08 -10.66 -5.60
N LYS A 172 13.82 -9.60 -5.28
CA LYS A 172 14.55 -9.40 -4.02
C LYS A 172 13.95 -8.27 -3.20
#